data_AF-A0A2G9RHT4-F1
#
_entry.id   AF-A0A2G9RHT4-F1
#
_cell.length_a   1.000
_cell.length_b   1.000
_cell.length_c   1.000
_cell.angle_alpha   90.00
_cell.angle_beta   90.00
_cell.angle_gamma   90.00
#
_symmetry.space_group_name_H-M   'P 1'
#
loop_
_entity.id
_entity.type
_entity.pdbx_description
1 polymer ?
#
loop_
_entity_poly.entity_id
_entity_poly.type
_entity_poly.pdbx_seq_one_letter_code
_entity_poly.pdbx_strand_id
1 'polypeptide(L)'
;MRTDLDIPGSSQCFPPHCSVCRGGRWRCSREKCSAECSVLGDPHYVTFDRRRFSFHGQCGYILVQDYVDGKLLITADNQACGSQGSVSCLRTITITAYKTSVTLHVSGPPTVNGQEVTLPFLSPDLSVRSVSSSFLLLQTFGAYLLWNMEFPAAYITLQPAFANKVRGLCGTYNWNHNDDFTTPEGDIETSAAAFANKFKVSAECPDVGSVRFDPCGTYTQRREFAEDMCAVISSSVFQ
;
A
#
# COMPACT_ATOMS: atom_id res chain seq x y z
N MET A 1 -8.08 12.16 -27.92
CA MET A 1 -9.20 11.21 -27.70
C MET A 1 -8.85 9.87 -28.32
N ARG A 2 -8.17 8.98 -27.56
CA ARG A 2 -8.20 7.55 -27.91
C ARG A 2 -9.55 7.04 -27.46
N THR A 3 -10.40 6.70 -28.41
CA THR A 3 -11.49 5.76 -28.15
C THR A 3 -10.83 4.40 -28.05
N ASP A 4 -10.61 3.91 -26.83
CA ASP A 4 -10.29 2.51 -26.62
C ASP A 4 -11.50 1.70 -27.10
N LEU A 5 -11.43 1.22 -28.35
CA LEU A 5 -12.44 0.38 -28.95
C LEU A 5 -12.26 -1.01 -28.35
N ASP A 6 -12.97 -1.27 -27.24
CA ASP A 6 -12.88 -2.55 -26.55
C ASP A 6 -13.42 -3.69 -27.43
N ILE A 7 -12.56 -4.72 -27.62
CA ILE A 7 -12.86 -5.88 -28.44
C ILE A 7 -13.95 -6.72 -27.76
N PRO A 8 -15.02 -7.14 -28.46
CA PRO A 8 -16.00 -8.07 -27.92
C PRO A 8 -15.31 -9.35 -27.38
N GLY A 9 -15.46 -9.60 -26.08
CA GLY A 9 -14.80 -10.70 -25.36
C GLY A 9 -13.65 -10.28 -24.44
N SER A 10 -13.23 -9.01 -24.42
CA SER A 10 -12.28 -8.51 -23.42
C SER A 10 -12.87 -8.53 -22.01
N SER A 11 -12.08 -8.98 -21.03
CA SER A 11 -12.40 -8.90 -19.61
C SER A 11 -11.57 -7.79 -18.97
N GLN A 12 -12.24 -6.83 -18.33
CA GLN A 12 -11.60 -5.77 -17.56
C GLN A 12 -12.16 -5.79 -16.13
N CYS A 13 -11.31 -5.46 -15.17
CA CYS A 13 -11.71 -5.39 -13.77
C CYS A 13 -12.18 -3.98 -13.42
N PHE A 14 -13.49 -3.78 -13.22
CA PHE A 14 -14.02 -2.57 -12.58
C PHE A 14 -14.43 -2.93 -11.15
N PRO A 15 -13.68 -2.53 -10.11
CA PRO A 15 -14.03 -2.85 -8.74
C PRO A 15 -15.49 -2.48 -8.43
N PRO A 16 -16.31 -3.39 -7.87
CA PRO A 16 -15.97 -4.70 -7.30
C PRO A 16 -16.05 -5.91 -8.25
N HIS A 17 -16.46 -5.74 -9.52
CA HIS A 17 -16.81 -6.84 -10.43
C HIS A 17 -15.97 -6.90 -11.72
N CYS A 18 -15.64 -8.12 -12.16
CA CYS A 18 -15.08 -8.34 -13.50
C CYS A 18 -16.16 -8.06 -14.56
N SER A 19 -15.91 -7.20 -15.53
CA SER A 19 -16.84 -6.90 -16.61
C SER A 19 -16.31 -7.44 -17.94
N VAL A 20 -17.13 -8.23 -18.63
CA VAL A 20 -16.84 -8.73 -19.98
C VAL A 20 -17.66 -7.94 -20.99
N CYS A 21 -17.04 -7.37 -22.01
CA CYS A 21 -17.77 -6.70 -23.08
C CYS A 21 -18.39 -7.75 -24.04
N ARG A 22 -19.72 -7.83 -24.10
CA ARG A 22 -20.42 -8.76 -25.03
C ARG A 22 -21.52 -8.05 -25.79
N GLY A 23 -21.34 -7.91 -27.10
CA GLY A 23 -22.30 -7.23 -27.98
C GLY A 23 -22.42 -5.72 -27.71
N GLY A 24 -21.30 -5.05 -27.40
CA GLY A 24 -21.26 -3.61 -27.11
C GLY A 24 -21.87 -3.21 -25.76
N ARG A 25 -22.12 -4.18 -24.86
CA ARG A 25 -22.57 -3.94 -23.49
C ARG A 25 -21.64 -4.64 -22.50
N TRP A 26 -21.29 -3.94 -21.42
CA TRP A 26 -20.62 -4.54 -20.27
C TRP A 26 -21.56 -5.50 -19.57
N ARG A 27 -21.14 -6.76 -19.47
CA ARG A 27 -21.77 -7.75 -18.60
C ARG A 27 -20.85 -7.97 -17.41
N CYS A 28 -21.25 -7.45 -16.26
CA CYS A 28 -20.57 -7.70 -15.00
C CYS A 28 -20.79 -9.16 -14.62
N SER A 29 -19.70 -9.91 -14.47
CA SER A 29 -19.73 -11.20 -13.81
C SER A 29 -19.83 -10.99 -12.30
N ARG A 30 -20.10 -12.07 -11.57
CA ARG A 30 -20.07 -12.07 -10.10
C ARG A 30 -18.65 -12.26 -9.54
N GLU A 31 -17.67 -12.47 -10.41
CA GLU A 31 -16.28 -12.63 -10.00
C GLU A 31 -15.75 -11.31 -9.48
N LYS A 32 -15.09 -11.38 -8.33
CA LYS A 32 -14.49 -10.22 -7.68
C LYS A 32 -13.06 -10.03 -8.16
N CYS A 33 -12.62 -8.78 -8.25
CA CYS A 33 -11.27 -8.44 -8.65
C CYS A 33 -10.31 -8.39 -7.45
N SER A 34 -9.03 -8.65 -7.69
CA SER A 34 -7.98 -8.30 -6.74
C SER A 34 -7.99 -6.79 -6.49
N ALA A 35 -7.63 -6.39 -5.28
CA ALA A 35 -7.46 -4.99 -4.92
C ALA A 35 -5.99 -4.70 -4.59
N GLU A 36 -5.59 -3.45 -4.80
CA GLU A 36 -4.25 -2.96 -4.51
C GLU A 36 -4.30 -1.85 -3.46
N CYS A 37 -3.52 -2.00 -2.40
CA CYS A 37 -3.17 -0.97 -1.45
C CYS A 37 -1.78 -0.43 -1.78
N SER A 38 -1.58 0.87 -1.68
CA SER A 38 -0.26 1.48 -1.90
C SER A 38 0.19 2.36 -0.74
N VAL A 39 1.49 2.33 -0.47
CA VAL A 39 2.19 3.19 0.49
C VAL A 39 3.28 3.93 -0.28
N LEU A 40 3.21 5.25 -0.32
CA LEU A 40 3.99 6.09 -1.24
C LEU A 40 4.67 7.23 -0.48
N GLY A 41 5.99 7.42 -0.68
CA GLY A 41 6.68 8.63 -0.24
C GLY A 41 6.68 8.84 1.28
N ASP A 42 6.27 10.03 1.72
CA ASP A 42 6.20 10.46 3.12
C ASP A 42 4.83 10.19 3.78
N PRO A 43 4.67 9.00 4.33
CA PRO A 43 3.85 8.01 3.68
C PRO A 43 2.39 8.49 3.45
N HIS A 44 2.03 8.50 2.18
CA HIS A 44 0.66 8.53 1.70
C HIS A 44 0.16 7.11 1.49
N TYR A 45 -1.08 6.87 1.89
CA TYR A 45 -1.73 5.57 1.81
C TYR A 45 -2.91 5.63 0.86
N VAL A 46 -3.08 4.58 0.07
CA VAL A 46 -4.30 4.26 -0.66
C VAL A 46 -4.74 2.88 -0.24
N THR A 47 -5.91 2.76 0.37
CA THR A 47 -6.48 1.47 0.81
C THR A 47 -6.92 0.60 -0.37
N PHE A 48 -7.23 -0.66 -0.10
CA PHE A 48 -7.81 -1.57 -1.09
C PHE A 48 -9.10 -1.02 -1.71
N ASP A 49 -9.89 -0.29 -0.92
CA ASP A 49 -11.16 0.32 -1.34
C ASP A 49 -11.00 1.76 -1.83
N ARG A 50 -9.76 2.19 -2.09
CA ARG A 50 -9.34 3.46 -2.70
C ARG A 50 -9.49 4.71 -1.81
N ARG A 51 -9.68 4.56 -0.50
CA ARG A 51 -9.56 5.68 0.43
C ARG A 51 -8.11 6.16 0.47
N ARG A 52 -7.92 7.48 0.32
CA ARG A 52 -6.62 8.13 0.40
C ARG A 52 -6.46 8.83 1.74
N PHE A 53 -5.31 8.70 2.35
CA PHE A 53 -4.95 9.45 3.55
C PHE A 53 -3.44 9.58 3.72
N SER A 54 -3.01 10.48 4.58
CA SER A 54 -1.60 10.68 4.93
C SER A 54 -1.45 10.55 6.42
N PHE A 55 -0.33 9.97 6.85
CA PHE A 55 -0.04 9.80 8.26
C PHE A 55 1.48 9.70 8.48
N HIS A 56 2.05 10.59 9.29
CA HIS A 56 3.51 10.72 9.43
C HIS A 56 4.03 10.12 10.74
N GLY A 57 3.66 8.87 11.01
CA GLY A 57 4.11 8.16 12.20
C GLY A 57 5.52 7.58 12.05
N GLN A 58 6.35 7.74 13.09
CA GLN A 58 7.74 7.28 13.13
C GLN A 58 7.85 5.99 13.96
N CYS A 59 7.27 4.90 13.46
CA CYS A 59 7.23 3.59 14.12
C CYS A 59 6.95 2.47 13.08
N GLY A 60 6.94 1.23 13.54
CA GLY A 60 6.32 0.10 12.86
C GLY A 60 4.78 0.14 12.91
N TYR A 61 4.14 -0.04 11.76
CA TYR A 61 2.68 -0.09 11.61
C TYR A 61 2.21 -1.34 10.86
N ILE A 62 1.04 -1.85 11.23
CA ILE A 62 0.37 -2.95 10.53
C ILE A 62 -0.32 -2.41 9.29
N LEU A 63 0.16 -2.79 8.11
CA LEU A 63 -0.49 -2.47 6.84
C LEU A 63 -1.64 -3.43 6.55
N VAL A 64 -1.39 -4.73 6.71
CA VAL A 64 -2.35 -5.80 6.48
C VAL A 64 -2.16 -6.87 7.55
N GLN A 65 -3.23 -7.27 8.21
CA GLN A 65 -3.31 -8.43 9.06
C GLN A 65 -4.54 -9.23 8.65
N ASP A 66 -4.33 -10.45 8.18
CA ASP A 66 -5.39 -11.45 8.07
C ASP A 66 -5.75 -11.93 9.48
N TYR A 67 -6.83 -11.36 10.03
CA TYR A 67 -7.26 -11.61 11.40
C TYR A 67 -8.23 -12.79 11.52
N VAL A 68 -8.62 -13.39 10.38
CA VAL A 68 -9.55 -14.52 10.32
C VAL A 68 -8.79 -15.83 10.19
N ASP A 69 -7.95 -15.96 9.15
CA ASP A 69 -7.21 -17.19 8.88
C ASP A 69 -5.77 -17.15 9.42
N GLY A 70 -5.25 -15.96 9.79
CA GLY A 70 -3.92 -15.80 10.37
C GLY A 70 -2.77 -16.10 9.41
N LYS A 71 -2.99 -16.06 8.09
CA LYS A 71 -2.01 -16.52 7.08
C LYS A 71 -1.04 -15.44 6.64
N LEU A 72 -1.40 -14.17 6.83
CA LEU A 72 -0.70 -13.04 6.26
C LEU A 72 -0.61 -11.87 7.25
N LEU A 73 0.60 -11.38 7.46
CA LEU A 73 0.88 -10.13 8.16
C LEU A 73 1.87 -9.31 7.33
N ILE A 74 1.55 -8.05 7.07
CA ILE A 74 2.42 -7.09 6.40
C ILE A 74 2.55 -5.87 7.30
N THR A 75 3.78 -5.53 7.67
CA THR A 75 4.12 -4.36 8.47
C THR A 75 5.09 -3.45 7.73
N ALA A 76 5.04 -2.16 8.03
CA ALA A 76 5.95 -1.15 7.52
C ALA A 76 6.65 -0.45 8.68
N ASP A 77 7.97 -0.29 8.58
CA ASP A 77 8.74 0.56 9.49
C ASP A 77 8.96 1.92 8.86
N ASN A 78 8.45 2.95 9.53
CA ASN A 78 8.59 4.34 9.15
C ASN A 78 9.53 5.05 10.12
N GLN A 79 10.53 5.76 9.60
CA GLN A 79 11.49 6.50 10.43
C GLN A 79 11.49 7.99 10.07
N ALA A 80 11.89 8.83 11.02
CA ALA A 80 12.05 10.26 10.80
C ALA A 80 12.95 10.54 9.58
N CYS A 81 12.52 11.47 8.74
CA CYS A 81 13.29 11.96 7.59
C CYS A 81 12.97 13.42 7.31
N GLY A 82 13.66 14.02 6.34
CA GLY A 82 13.51 15.44 6.01
C GLY A 82 14.15 16.39 7.04
N SER A 83 14.04 17.69 6.79
CA SER A 83 14.60 18.71 7.67
C SER A 83 13.80 18.81 8.97
N GLN A 84 14.46 18.60 10.11
CA GLN A 84 13.87 18.57 11.46
C GLN A 84 12.96 17.37 11.79
N GLY A 85 12.93 16.32 10.97
CA GLY A 85 12.13 15.11 11.29
C GLY A 85 10.62 15.37 11.31
N SER A 86 10.15 16.38 10.57
CA SER A 86 8.73 16.75 10.46
C SER A 86 7.89 15.74 9.68
N VAL A 87 8.54 14.85 8.93
CA VAL A 87 7.91 13.77 8.16
C VAL A 87 8.56 12.43 8.49
N SER A 88 7.85 11.35 8.17
CA SER A 88 8.37 9.99 8.24
C SER A 88 8.54 9.43 6.84
N CYS A 89 9.51 8.54 6.65
CA CYS A 89 9.77 7.85 5.40
C CYS A 89 9.74 6.34 5.63
N LEU A 90 9.18 5.62 4.65
CA LEU A 90 9.16 4.17 4.64
C LEU A 90 10.59 3.62 4.49
N ARG A 91 11.03 2.77 5.45
CA ARG A 91 12.39 2.21 5.49
C ARG A 91 12.42 0.72 5.20
N THR A 92 11.47 0.00 5.76
CA THR A 92 11.34 -1.43 5.51
C THR A 92 9.88 -1.82 5.39
N ILE A 93 9.65 -2.89 4.64
CA ILE A 93 8.39 -3.60 4.63
C ILE A 93 8.66 -5.06 4.95
N THR A 94 7.95 -5.58 5.94
CA THR A 94 8.07 -6.98 6.35
C THR A 94 6.78 -7.71 6.00
N ILE A 95 6.90 -8.85 5.34
CA ILE A 95 5.79 -9.76 5.10
C ILE A 95 6.06 -11.08 5.78
N THR A 96 5.13 -11.51 6.61
CA THR A 96 5.12 -12.82 7.23
C THR A 96 3.97 -13.63 6.63
N ALA A 97 4.33 -14.72 5.94
CA ALA A 97 3.38 -15.69 5.40
C ALA A 97 3.66 -17.05 6.03
N TYR A 98 2.66 -17.60 6.72
CA TYR A 98 2.80 -18.82 7.54
C TYR A 98 3.97 -18.74 8.54
N LYS A 99 5.11 -19.37 8.21
CA LYS A 99 6.30 -19.46 9.09
C LYS A 99 7.49 -18.67 8.55
N THR A 100 7.36 -18.08 7.36
CA THR A 100 8.45 -17.39 6.70
C THR A 100 8.20 -15.89 6.74
N SER A 101 9.12 -15.15 7.34
CA SER A 101 9.11 -13.70 7.38
C SER A 101 10.20 -13.14 6.50
N VAL A 102 9.86 -12.22 5.60
CA VAL A 102 10.80 -11.52 4.73
C VAL A 102 10.73 -10.04 4.98
N THR A 103 11.87 -9.41 5.24
CA THR A 103 12.00 -7.95 5.31
C THR A 103 12.70 -7.45 4.06
N LEU A 104 12.05 -6.52 3.35
CA LEU A 104 12.61 -5.76 2.25
C LEU A 104 13.06 -4.39 2.77
N HIS A 105 14.26 -3.99 2.40
CA HIS A 105 14.89 -2.75 2.84
C HIS A 105 14.93 -1.74 1.68
N VAL A 106 14.93 -0.45 1.99
CA VAL A 106 15.22 0.61 0.98
C VAL A 106 16.64 0.44 0.41
N SER A 107 17.57 -0.05 1.23
CA SER A 107 18.95 -0.31 0.83
C SER A 107 19.46 -1.59 1.47
N GLY A 108 20.27 -2.36 0.74
CA GLY A 108 20.84 -3.61 1.21
C GLY A 108 20.05 -4.85 0.76
N PRO A 109 20.56 -6.06 1.06
CA PRO A 109 19.91 -7.30 0.69
C PRO A 109 18.61 -7.52 1.49
N PRO A 110 17.62 -8.24 0.94
CA PRO A 110 16.50 -8.74 1.72
C PRO A 110 16.96 -9.67 2.84
N THR A 111 16.19 -9.71 3.92
CA THR A 111 16.39 -10.70 4.99
C THR A 111 15.21 -11.66 5.05
N VAL A 112 15.49 -12.94 5.33
CA VAL A 112 14.50 -13.99 5.57
C VAL A 112 14.74 -14.52 6.97
N ASN A 113 13.73 -14.44 7.84
CA ASN A 113 13.82 -14.83 9.25
C ASN A 113 15.04 -14.20 9.96
N GLY A 114 15.38 -12.96 9.61
CA GLY A 114 16.51 -12.21 10.17
C GLY A 114 17.88 -12.51 9.55
N GLN A 115 17.97 -13.38 8.55
CA GLN A 115 19.22 -13.68 7.84
C GLN A 115 19.21 -13.08 6.43
N GLU A 116 20.29 -12.41 6.03
CA GLU A 116 20.44 -11.89 4.66
C GLU A 116 20.40 -13.03 3.64
N VAL A 117 19.71 -12.80 2.52
CA VAL A 117 19.62 -13.77 1.42
C VAL A 117 19.98 -13.12 0.09
N THR A 118 20.43 -13.92 -0.86
CA THR A 118 20.61 -13.51 -2.25
C THR A 118 19.33 -13.74 -3.05
N LEU A 119 19.16 -12.97 -4.12
CA LEU A 119 18.02 -13.09 -5.03
C LEU A 119 18.39 -13.92 -6.27
N PRO A 120 17.44 -14.70 -6.83
CA PRO A 120 16.08 -14.91 -6.34
C PRO A 120 16.06 -15.84 -5.12
N PHE A 121 15.14 -15.57 -4.19
CA PHE A 121 14.84 -16.44 -3.07
C PHE A 121 13.53 -17.19 -3.32
N LEU A 122 13.50 -18.49 -3.04
CA LEU A 122 12.33 -19.34 -3.19
C LEU A 122 12.19 -20.27 -1.99
N SER A 123 10.97 -20.36 -1.48
CA SER A 123 10.55 -21.28 -0.43
C SER A 123 9.16 -21.84 -0.78
N PRO A 124 8.68 -22.88 -0.07
CA PRO A 124 7.31 -23.36 -0.22
C PRO A 124 6.25 -22.29 0.08
N ASP A 125 6.57 -21.33 0.96
CA ASP A 125 5.62 -20.32 1.43
C ASP A 125 5.59 -19.06 0.55
N LEU A 126 6.74 -18.66 0.00
CA LEU A 126 6.91 -17.42 -0.74
C LEU A 126 8.13 -17.43 -1.66
N SER A 127 8.15 -16.47 -2.59
CA SER A 127 9.29 -16.17 -3.46
C SER A 127 9.58 -14.68 -3.51
N VAL A 128 10.84 -14.34 -3.69
CA VAL A 128 11.32 -12.97 -3.85
C VAL A 128 12.26 -12.92 -5.05
N ARG A 129 12.04 -11.97 -5.96
CA ARG A 129 12.90 -11.78 -7.14
C ARG A 129 13.05 -10.30 -7.47
N SER A 130 14.19 -9.94 -8.04
CA SER A 130 14.32 -8.66 -8.73
C SER A 130 13.55 -8.71 -10.05
N VAL A 131 12.76 -7.68 -10.32
CA VAL A 131 12.02 -7.51 -11.59
C VAL A 131 12.58 -6.36 -12.42
N SER A 132 13.35 -5.48 -11.79
CA SER A 132 14.22 -4.48 -12.42
C SER A 132 15.34 -4.08 -11.45
N SER A 133 16.20 -3.13 -11.86
CA SER A 133 17.22 -2.55 -10.98
C SER A 133 16.66 -1.91 -9.71
N SER A 134 15.43 -1.39 -9.78
CA SER A 134 14.82 -0.62 -8.69
C SER A 134 13.64 -1.34 -8.03
N PHE A 135 13.19 -2.48 -8.58
CA PHE A 135 12.02 -3.19 -8.10
C PHE A 135 12.27 -4.64 -7.68
N LEU A 136 11.74 -4.98 -6.50
CA LEU A 136 11.60 -6.35 -6.02
C LEU A 136 10.13 -6.76 -6.06
N LEU A 137 9.87 -7.99 -6.52
CA LEU A 137 8.57 -8.62 -6.42
C LEU A 137 8.63 -9.76 -5.42
N LEU A 138 7.76 -9.70 -4.43
CA LEU A 138 7.51 -10.78 -3.51
C LEU A 138 6.11 -11.36 -3.77
N GLN A 139 6.03 -12.68 -3.88
CA GLN A 139 4.79 -13.40 -4.12
C GLN A 139 4.58 -14.49 -3.08
N THR A 140 3.38 -14.55 -2.53
CA THR A 140 2.91 -15.60 -1.63
C THR A 140 1.43 -15.91 -1.92
N PHE A 141 0.80 -16.77 -1.12
CA PHE A 141 -0.55 -17.29 -1.32
C PHE A 141 -1.61 -16.19 -1.52
N GLY A 142 -1.92 -15.88 -2.78
CA GLY A 142 -2.90 -14.87 -3.14
C GLY A 142 -2.52 -13.43 -2.79
N ALA A 143 -1.25 -13.16 -2.47
CA ALA A 143 -0.74 -11.83 -2.16
C ALA A 143 0.55 -11.54 -2.94
N TYR A 144 0.66 -10.30 -3.42
CA TYR A 144 1.81 -9.80 -4.16
C TYR A 144 2.25 -8.48 -3.54
N LEU A 145 3.56 -8.31 -3.39
CA LEU A 145 4.17 -7.07 -2.96
C LEU A 145 5.21 -6.63 -3.99
N LEU A 146 4.97 -5.48 -4.62
CA LEU A 146 5.95 -4.80 -5.47
C LEU A 146 6.60 -3.68 -4.67
N TRP A 147 7.92 -3.77 -4.48
CA TRP A 147 8.72 -2.86 -3.67
C TRP A 147 9.65 -2.05 -4.55
N ASN A 148 9.54 -0.72 -4.49
CA ASN A 148 10.45 0.22 -5.14
C ASN A 148 11.54 0.67 -4.15
N MET A 149 12.81 0.38 -4.47
CA MET A 149 13.97 0.72 -3.64
C MET A 149 14.47 2.15 -3.88
N GLU A 150 14.25 2.70 -5.08
CA GLU A 150 14.77 4.01 -5.49
C GLU A 150 13.87 5.15 -5.00
N PHE A 151 12.56 4.97 -5.15
CA PHE A 151 11.54 5.85 -4.60
C PHE A 151 10.67 5.01 -3.66
N PRO A 152 10.95 4.98 -2.34
CA PRO A 152 10.31 4.07 -1.40
C PRO A 152 8.80 4.04 -1.56
N ALA A 153 8.32 2.95 -2.16
CA ALA A 153 6.92 2.73 -2.46
C ALA A 153 6.63 1.23 -2.42
N ALA A 154 5.53 0.87 -1.77
CA ALA A 154 5.03 -0.49 -1.70
C ALA A 154 3.65 -0.56 -2.33
N TYR A 155 3.47 -1.54 -3.24
CA TYR A 155 2.17 -1.87 -3.82
C TYR A 155 1.81 -3.29 -3.40
N ILE A 156 0.78 -3.41 -2.57
CA ILE A 156 0.30 -4.66 -1.99
C ILE A 156 -0.98 -5.04 -2.74
N THR A 157 -0.96 -6.14 -3.48
CA THR A 157 -2.14 -6.66 -4.17
C THR A 157 -2.64 -7.93 -3.48
N LEU A 158 -3.92 -7.98 -3.13
CA LEU A 158 -4.57 -9.15 -2.55
C LEU A 158 -5.65 -9.73 -3.46
N GLN A 159 -5.65 -11.05 -3.61
CA GLN A 159 -6.73 -11.77 -4.26
C GLN A 159 -8.05 -11.65 -3.47
N PRO A 160 -9.21 -11.78 -4.13
CA PRO A 160 -10.52 -11.63 -3.49
C PRO A 160 -10.80 -12.53 -2.28
N ALA A 161 -10.05 -13.63 -2.15
CA ALA A 161 -10.19 -14.55 -1.02
C ALA A 161 -9.86 -13.91 0.35
N PHE A 162 -9.14 -12.78 0.37
CA PHE A 162 -8.83 -11.99 1.57
C PHE A 162 -9.89 -10.95 1.92
N ALA A 163 -10.90 -10.76 1.07
CA ALA A 163 -11.90 -9.72 1.30
C ALA A 163 -12.71 -9.98 2.58
N ASN A 164 -12.94 -8.92 3.37
CA ASN A 164 -13.55 -8.97 4.70
C ASN A 164 -12.76 -9.80 5.75
N LYS A 165 -11.52 -10.22 5.45
CA LYS A 165 -10.68 -10.99 6.37
C LYS A 165 -9.45 -10.24 6.86
N VAL A 166 -9.21 -9.06 6.30
CA VAL A 166 -8.02 -8.26 6.59
C VAL A 166 -8.39 -6.97 7.31
N ARG A 167 -7.45 -6.47 8.09
CA ARG A 167 -7.49 -5.15 8.73
C ARG A 167 -6.08 -4.55 8.73
N GLY A 168 -5.96 -3.25 8.96
CA GLY A 168 -4.68 -2.55 8.95
C GLY A 168 -4.80 -1.21 8.23
N LEU A 169 -3.69 -0.51 8.06
CA LEU A 169 -3.68 0.78 7.33
C LEU A 169 -4.15 0.67 5.88
N CYS A 170 -4.18 -0.53 5.30
CA CYS A 170 -4.75 -0.79 3.98
C CYS A 170 -6.28 -0.95 3.95
N GLY A 171 -6.98 -0.77 5.08
CA GLY A 171 -8.44 -0.81 5.17
C GLY A 171 -9.02 -2.21 5.39
N THR A 172 -10.33 -2.33 5.17
CA THR A 172 -11.14 -3.54 5.48
C THR A 172 -11.25 -4.50 4.29
N TYR A 173 -10.94 -4.03 3.07
CA TYR A 173 -11.08 -4.77 1.81
C TYR A 173 -12.48 -5.38 1.65
N ASN A 174 -13.50 -4.53 1.68
CA ASN A 174 -14.90 -4.91 1.55
C ASN A 174 -15.62 -4.10 0.46
N TRP A 175 -14.88 -3.36 -0.36
CA TRP A 175 -15.37 -2.46 -1.41
C TRP A 175 -16.16 -1.25 -0.88
N ASN A 176 -15.98 -0.89 0.39
CA ASN A 176 -16.62 0.27 1.01
C ASN A 176 -15.59 1.17 1.71
N HIS A 177 -15.08 2.16 0.99
CA HIS A 177 -14.11 3.13 1.52
C HIS A 177 -14.59 3.93 2.75
N ASN A 178 -15.90 3.98 3.04
CA ASN A 178 -16.40 4.74 4.18
C ASN A 178 -16.01 4.11 5.52
N ASP A 179 -15.81 2.80 5.57
CA ASP A 179 -15.46 2.05 6.77
C ASP A 179 -13.98 1.64 6.83
N ASP A 180 -13.15 2.09 5.89
CA ASP A 180 -11.72 1.77 5.87
C ASP A 180 -10.95 2.18 7.12
N PHE A 181 -11.50 3.10 7.92
CA PHE A 181 -10.95 3.51 9.21
C PHE A 181 -11.49 2.69 10.41
N THR A 182 -11.91 1.45 10.16
CA THR A 182 -12.32 0.51 11.20
C THR A 182 -11.12 0.05 12.02
N THR A 183 -11.21 0.21 13.34
CA THR A 183 -10.17 -0.16 14.31
C THR A 183 -10.18 -1.66 14.62
N PRO A 184 -9.15 -2.18 15.32
CA PRO A 184 -9.19 -3.54 15.88
C PRO A 184 -10.38 -3.80 16.81
N GLU A 185 -10.91 -2.78 17.47
CA GLU A 185 -12.07 -2.83 18.38
C GLU A 185 -13.43 -2.80 17.64
N GLY A 186 -13.43 -2.46 16.34
CA GLY A 186 -14.60 -2.49 15.46
C GLY A 186 -15.35 -1.17 15.33
N ASP A 187 -14.92 -0.12 16.01
CA ASP A 187 -15.40 1.25 15.79
C ASP A 187 -14.72 1.90 14.58
N ILE A 188 -15.34 2.93 14.01
CA ILE A 188 -14.84 3.65 12.83
C ILE A 188 -14.33 5.01 13.26
N GLU A 189 -13.04 5.24 13.07
CA GLU A 189 -12.41 6.52 13.38
C GLU A 189 -12.69 7.56 12.29
N THR A 190 -12.78 8.83 12.72
CA THR A 190 -13.05 9.96 11.81
C THR A 190 -11.80 10.59 11.24
N SER A 191 -10.66 10.43 11.92
CA SER A 191 -9.37 11.00 11.51
C SER A 191 -8.35 9.91 11.22
N ALA A 192 -7.48 10.18 10.23
CA ALA A 192 -6.43 9.25 9.83
C ALA A 192 -5.42 8.98 10.96
N ALA A 193 -5.11 9.99 11.78
CA ALA A 193 -4.20 9.85 12.90
C ALA A 193 -4.77 8.96 14.01
N ALA A 194 -6.02 9.19 14.41
CA ALA A 194 -6.68 8.35 15.41
C ALA A 194 -6.77 6.89 14.96
N PHE A 195 -7.17 6.66 13.70
CA PHE A 195 -7.16 5.34 13.06
C PHE A 195 -5.77 4.70 13.07
N ALA A 196 -4.75 5.37 12.53
CA ALA A 196 -3.43 4.79 12.35
C ALA A 196 -2.70 4.50 13.67
N ASN A 197 -2.93 5.28 14.72
CA ASN A 197 -2.39 5.03 16.05
C ASN A 197 -2.90 3.69 16.65
N LYS A 198 -4.04 3.15 16.19
CA LYS A 198 -4.54 1.82 16.61
C LYS A 198 -3.80 0.65 15.97
N PHE A 199 -2.98 0.90 14.95
CA PHE A 199 -2.25 -0.11 14.19
C PHE A 199 -0.73 -0.06 14.42
N LYS A 200 -0.28 0.56 15.51
CA LYS A 200 1.13 0.51 15.94
C LYS A 200 1.53 -0.93 16.28
N VAL A 201 2.70 -1.36 15.83
CA VAL A 201 3.26 -2.69 16.15
C VAL A 201 3.71 -2.76 17.62
N SER A 202 4.18 -1.64 18.16
CA SER A 202 4.68 -1.53 19.54
C SER A 202 3.89 -0.46 20.31
N ALA A 203 3.57 -0.75 21.56
CA ALA A 203 2.82 0.15 22.43
C ALA A 203 3.68 1.35 22.90
N GLU A 204 5.01 1.18 22.86
CA GLU A 204 6.00 2.19 23.22
C GLU A 204 6.07 3.33 22.19
N CYS A 205 5.54 3.12 20.99
CA CYS A 205 5.51 4.14 19.97
C CYS A 205 4.55 5.28 20.34
N PRO A 206 4.98 6.55 20.20
CA PRO A 206 4.14 7.70 20.54
C PRO A 206 2.96 7.81 19.58
N ASP A 207 1.85 8.35 20.09
CA ASP A 207 0.72 8.71 19.25
C ASP A 207 1.06 9.94 18.40
N VAL A 208 0.66 9.91 17.14
CA VAL A 208 0.74 11.07 16.25
C VAL A 208 -0.55 11.88 16.40
N GLY A 209 -0.40 13.20 16.56
CA GLY A 209 -1.54 14.12 16.60
C GLY A 209 -2.23 14.26 15.23
N SER A 210 -3.41 14.88 15.22
CA SER A 210 -4.19 15.14 14.00
C SER A 210 -3.71 16.34 13.18
N VAL A 211 -2.62 17.01 13.59
CA VAL A 211 -2.13 18.21 12.92
C VAL A 211 -1.54 17.82 11.57
N ARG A 212 -2.15 18.34 10.50
CA ARG A 212 -1.66 18.16 9.14
C ARG A 212 -0.41 19.03 8.95
N PHE A 213 0.72 18.40 8.67
CA PHE A 213 1.91 19.11 8.24
C PHE A 213 1.70 19.62 6.81
N ASP A 214 1.90 20.93 6.59
CA ASP A 214 1.90 21.55 5.26
C ASP A 214 3.35 21.98 4.90
N PRO A 215 4.05 21.19 4.06
CA PRO A 215 5.39 21.52 3.63
C PRO A 215 5.47 22.83 2.84
N CYS A 216 4.46 23.18 2.05
CA CYS A 216 4.49 24.38 1.20
C CYS A 216 4.22 25.65 2.00
N GLY A 217 3.42 25.56 3.06
CA GLY A 217 3.25 26.64 4.04
C GLY A 217 4.47 26.83 4.95
N THR A 218 5.18 25.75 5.28
CA THR A 218 6.38 25.79 6.14
C THR A 218 7.63 26.22 5.37
N TYR A 219 7.81 25.72 4.15
CA TYR A 219 8.96 25.98 3.28
C TYR A 219 8.54 26.80 2.06
N THR A 220 8.04 28.01 2.30
CA THR A 220 7.48 28.89 1.26
C THR A 220 8.46 29.18 0.12
N GLN A 221 9.76 29.22 0.40
CA GLN A 221 10.82 29.40 -0.59
C GLN A 221 10.94 28.28 -1.63
N ARG A 222 10.36 27.10 -1.36
CA ARG A 222 10.36 25.96 -2.31
C ARG A 222 9.04 25.79 -3.05
N ARG A 223 8.03 26.60 -2.71
CA ARG A 223 6.66 26.44 -3.20
C ARG A 223 6.56 26.62 -4.72
N GLU A 224 7.07 27.73 -5.24
CA GLU A 224 7.00 28.06 -6.67
C GLU A 224 7.69 26.98 -7.52
N PHE A 225 8.90 26.56 -7.12
CA PHE A 225 9.60 25.45 -7.76
C PHE A 225 8.78 24.14 -7.74
N ALA A 226 8.14 23.80 -6.62
CA ALA A 226 7.32 22.60 -6.51
C ALA A 226 6.07 22.67 -7.41
N GLU A 227 5.38 23.81 -7.43
CA GLU A 227 4.20 24.04 -8.28
C GLU A 227 4.57 23.91 -9.77
N ASP A 228 5.67 24.54 -10.21
CA ASP A 228 6.15 24.48 -11.59
C ASP A 228 6.53 23.05 -12.02
N MET A 229 7.31 22.35 -11.20
CA MET A 229 7.75 20.99 -11.54
C MET A 229 6.60 19.98 -11.51
N CYS A 230 5.67 20.11 -10.55
CA CYS A 230 4.51 19.22 -10.44
C CYS A 230 3.44 19.51 -11.50
N ALA A 231 3.37 20.72 -12.07
CA ALA A 231 2.39 21.06 -13.10
C ALA A 231 2.43 20.11 -14.32
N VAL A 232 3.58 19.50 -14.59
CA VAL A 232 3.75 18.53 -15.69
C VAL A 232 2.73 17.38 -15.66
N ILE A 233 2.32 16.91 -14.48
CA ILE A 233 1.38 15.78 -14.34
C ILE A 233 -0.04 16.14 -14.81
N SER A 234 -0.32 17.44 -14.96
CA SER A 234 -1.58 17.96 -15.49
C SER A 234 -1.48 18.40 -16.96
N SER A 235 -0.28 18.34 -17.53
CA SER A 235 -0.02 18.74 -18.92
C SER A 235 -0.57 17.72 -19.92
N SER A 236 -0.59 18.11 -21.20
CA SER A 236 -1.03 17.26 -22.31
C SER A 236 -0.20 15.98 -22.49
N VAL A 237 0.99 15.88 -21.89
CA VAL A 237 1.79 14.65 -21.91
C VAL A 237 1.08 13.50 -21.18
N PHE A 238 0.26 13.83 -20.17
CA PHE A 238 -0.44 12.88 -19.30
C PHE A 238 -1.97 12.87 -19.50
N GLN A 239 -2.48 13.51 -20.57
CA GLN A 239 -3.91 13.54 -20.95
C GLN A 239 -4.20 12.58 -22.11
#